data_AF-H4F533-F1
#
_entry.id   AF-H4F533-F1
#
_cell.length_a   1.000
_cell.length_b   1.000
_cell.length_c   1.000
_cell.angle_alpha   90.00
_cell.angle_beta   90.00
_cell.angle_gamma   90.00
#
_symmetry.space_group_name_H-M   'P 1'
#
loop_
_entity.id
_entity.type
_entity.pdbx_description
1 polymer ?
#
loop_
_entity_poly.entity_id
_entity_poly.type
_entity_poly.pdbx_seq_one_letter_code
_entity_poly.pdbx_strand_id
1 'polypeptide(L)'
;GYSVNDKVVVYDRMRENMRLYKSMPFRDLINLSINETLARSIFTSATAFLAMLPMAIWGGSAVESFAIPMVFGIFIAASSSVFIAAPILLFLGDWRTRRRAAADVAAQAEAA
;
A
#
# COMPACT_ATOMS: atom_id res chain seq x y z
N GLY A 1 -14.51 -0.96 -2.26
CA GLY A 1 -14.36 -1.93 -1.16
C GLY A 1 -13.05 -2.68 -1.24
N TYR A 2 -12.85 -3.53 -2.24
CA TYR A 2 -11.71 -4.46 -2.34
C TYR A 2 -10.32 -3.78 -2.24
N SER A 3 -10.12 -2.64 -2.90
CA SER A 3 -8.88 -1.85 -2.81
C SER A 3 -8.61 -1.23 -1.43
N VAL A 4 -9.63 -1.09 -0.57
CA VAL A 4 -9.46 -0.58 0.80
C VAL A 4 -8.97 -1.70 1.72
N ASN A 5 -9.44 -2.93 1.51
CA ASN A 5 -9.03 -4.09 2.30
C ASN A 5 -7.51 -4.24 2.32
N ASP A 6 -6.89 -4.16 1.15
CA ASP A 6 -5.45 -4.33 1.04
C ASP A 6 -4.66 -3.16 1.65
N LYS A 7 -5.17 -1.92 1.52
CA LYS A 7 -4.56 -0.73 2.17
C LYS A 7 -4.61 -0.81 3.69
N VAL A 8 -5.72 -1.27 4.27
CA VAL A 8 -5.87 -1.38 5.72
C VAL A 8 -4.81 -2.34 6.28
N VAL A 9 -4.58 -3.48 5.63
CA VAL A 9 -3.58 -4.47 6.06
C VAL A 9 -2.16 -3.89 5.98
N VAL A 10 -1.80 -3.21 4.88
CA VAL A 10 -0.48 -2.57 4.74
C VAL A 10 -0.28 -1.49 5.80
N TYR A 11 -1.27 -0.63 6.03
CA TYR A 11 -1.17 0.44 7.03
C TYR A 11 -1.16 -0.06 8.46
N ASP A 12 -1.88 -1.14 8.76
CA ASP A 12 -1.83 -1.77 10.07
C ASP A 12 -0.43 -2.35 10.34
N ARG A 13 0.15 -3.05 9.36
CA ARG A 13 1.51 -3.59 9.48
C ARG A 13 2.56 -2.48 9.64
N MET A 14 2.43 -1.39 8.90
CA MET A 14 3.27 -0.21 9.07
C MET A 14 3.18 0.37 10.49
N ARG A 15 1.97 0.47 11.05
CA ARG A 15 1.76 0.96 12.43
C ARG A 15 2.38 0.03 13.45
N GLU A 16 2.31 -1.27 13.24
CA GLU A 16 2.96 -2.27 14.07
C GLU A 16 4.49 -2.15 14.01
N ASN A 17 5.06 -2.09 12.80
CA ASN A 17 6.50 -1.93 12.61
C ASN A 17 7.03 -0.61 13.18
N MET A 18 6.24 0.47 13.16
CA MET A 18 6.58 1.73 13.84
C MET A 18 6.69 1.59 15.36
N ARG A 19 5.92 0.69 15.97
CA ARG A 19 6.00 0.42 17.42
C ARG A 19 7.18 -0.49 17.77
N LEU A 20 7.49 -1.45 16.90
CA LEU A 20 8.59 -2.41 17.06
C LEU A 20 9.96 -1.78 16.78
N TYR A 21 10.10 -1.04 15.68
CA TYR A 21 11.37 -0.51 15.17
C TYR A 21 11.45 1.02 15.32
N LYS A 22 11.53 1.50 16.57
CA LYS A 22 11.48 2.94 16.90
C LYS A 22 12.63 3.78 16.33
N SER A 23 13.79 3.17 16.08
CA SER A 23 15.00 3.83 15.57
C SER A 23 15.26 3.59 14.08
N MET A 24 14.44 2.76 13.42
CA MET A 24 14.64 2.44 12.01
C MET A 24 14.27 3.63 11.11
N PRO A 25 15.04 3.91 10.05
CA PRO A 25 14.67 4.92 9.07
C PRO A 25 13.29 4.64 8.49
N PHE A 26 12.45 5.67 8.39
CA PHE A 26 11.05 5.52 7.96
C PHE A 26 10.93 4.83 6.59
N ARG A 27 11.88 5.10 5.68
CA ARG A 27 11.94 4.48 4.35
C ARG A 27 12.13 2.95 4.44
N ASP A 28 13.04 2.50 5.28
CA ASP A 28 13.34 1.07 5.43
C ASP A 28 12.17 0.35 6.10
N LEU A 29 11.52 1.01 7.06
CA LEU A 29 10.32 0.50 7.72
C LEU A 29 9.16 0.30 6.75
N ILE A 30 8.94 1.25 5.82
CA ILE A 30 7.93 1.12 4.77
C ILE A 30 8.25 -0.07 3.87
N ASN A 31 9.50 -0.16 3.39
CA ASN A 31 9.93 -1.26 2.52
C ASN A 31 9.76 -2.62 3.21
N LEU A 32 10.12 -2.73 4.48
CA LEU A 32 9.90 -3.92 5.30
C LEU A 32 8.41 -4.27 5.37
N SER A 33 7.57 -3.30 5.73
CA SER A 33 6.12 -3.51 5.89
C SER A 33 5.44 -3.93 4.59
N ILE A 34 5.86 -3.36 3.46
CA ILE A 34 5.37 -3.75 2.13
C ILE A 34 5.79 -5.19 1.82
N ASN A 35 7.07 -5.53 2.00
CA ASN A 35 7.55 -6.89 1.71
C ASN A 35 6.85 -7.96 2.55
N GLU A 36 6.57 -7.67 3.83
CA GLU A 36 5.84 -8.59 4.72
C GLU A 36 4.37 -8.81 4.30
N THR A 37 3.74 -7.81 3.69
CA THR A 37 2.32 -7.87 3.29
C THR A 37 2.11 -8.21 1.81
N LEU A 38 3.17 -8.12 1.00
CA LEU A 38 3.11 -8.28 -0.46
C LEU A 38 2.55 -9.65 -0.87
N ALA A 39 3.11 -10.74 -0.34
CA ALA A 39 2.66 -12.09 -0.70
C ALA A 39 1.17 -12.30 -0.41
N ARG A 40 0.68 -11.82 0.74
CA ARG A 40 -0.73 -11.87 1.13
C ARG A 40 -1.61 -11.09 0.16
N SER A 41 -1.22 -9.85 -0.18
CA SER A 41 -1.98 -8.99 -1.09
C SER A 41 -2.13 -9.62 -2.48
N ILE A 42 -1.03 -10.17 -3.01
CA ILE A 42 -0.96 -10.79 -4.33
C ILE A 42 -1.81 -12.05 -4.33
N PHE A 43 -1.65 -12.96 -3.35
CA PHE A 43 -2.41 -14.20 -3.34
C PHE A 43 -3.91 -13.97 -3.16
N THR A 44 -4.30 -13.03 -2.30
CA THR A 44 -5.72 -12.69 -2.11
C THR A 44 -6.33 -12.12 -3.38
N SER A 45 -5.63 -11.19 -4.05
CA SER A 45 -6.08 -10.60 -5.31
C SER A 45 -6.11 -11.61 -6.46
N ALA A 46 -5.08 -12.44 -6.57
CA ALA A 46 -4.96 -13.47 -7.60
C ALA A 46 -6.04 -14.54 -7.46
N THR A 47 -6.31 -15.01 -6.24
CA THR A 47 -7.37 -16.00 -6.00
C THR A 47 -8.76 -15.44 -6.29
N ALA A 48 -9.04 -14.18 -5.91
CA ALA A 48 -10.29 -13.53 -6.28
C ALA A 48 -10.43 -13.34 -7.80
N PHE A 49 -9.35 -12.95 -8.48
CA PHE A 49 -9.31 -12.83 -9.93
C PHE A 49 -9.58 -14.18 -10.62
N LEU A 50 -8.91 -15.24 -10.16
CA LEU A 50 -9.11 -16.61 -10.66
C LEU A 50 -10.51 -17.13 -10.40
N ALA A 51 -11.14 -16.77 -9.28
CA ALA A 51 -12.53 -17.13 -9.00
C ALA A 51 -13.53 -16.40 -9.90
N MET A 52 -13.25 -15.13 -10.24
CA MET A 52 -14.12 -14.32 -11.10
C MET A 52 -13.95 -14.62 -12.60
N LEU A 53 -12.79 -15.12 -13.01
CA LEU A 53 -12.46 -15.39 -14.43
C LEU A 53 -13.46 -16.33 -15.14
N PRO A 54 -13.80 -17.52 -14.59
CA PRO A 54 -14.77 -18.40 -15.22
C PRO A 54 -16.16 -17.77 -15.32
N MET A 55 -16.56 -16.97 -14.32
CA MET A 55 -17.84 -16.26 -14.33
C MET A 55 -17.86 -15.15 -15.39
N ALA A 56 -16.71 -14.49 -15.65
CA ALA A 56 -16.61 -13.46 -16.68
C ALA A 56 -16.60 -14.05 -18.11
N ILE A 57 -16.04 -15.24 -18.32
CA ILE A 57 -15.93 -15.86 -19.66
C ILE A 57 -17.13 -16.77 -19.98
N TRP A 58 -17.61 -17.55 -19.00
CA TRP A 58 -18.65 -18.57 -19.17
C TRP A 58 -19.92 -18.33 -18.34
N GLY A 59 -20.03 -17.24 -17.59
CA GLY A 59 -21.20 -16.99 -16.72
C GLY A 59 -22.49 -16.65 -17.46
N GLY A 60 -22.41 -16.24 -18.73
CA GLY A 60 -23.56 -15.83 -19.53
C GLY A 60 -24.11 -14.44 -19.19
N SER A 61 -25.13 -14.00 -19.94
CA SER A 61 -25.62 -12.61 -19.92
C SER A 61 -26.15 -12.13 -18.57
N ALA A 62 -26.60 -13.05 -17.71
CA ALA A 62 -27.14 -12.73 -16.39
C ALA A 62 -26.08 -12.18 -15.41
N VAL A 63 -24.82 -12.61 -15.52
CA VAL A 63 -23.74 -12.23 -14.58
C VAL A 63 -22.59 -11.48 -15.25
N GLU A 64 -22.53 -11.45 -16.57
CA GLU A 64 -21.49 -10.79 -17.35
C GLU A 64 -21.33 -9.30 -16.98
N SER A 65 -22.45 -8.58 -16.85
CA SER A 65 -22.46 -7.15 -16.48
C SER A 65 -21.88 -6.88 -15.09
N PHE A 66 -21.81 -7.89 -14.22
CA PHE A 66 -21.17 -7.79 -12.90
C PHE A 66 -19.73 -8.32 -12.94
N ALA A 67 -19.52 -9.47 -13.58
CA ALA A 67 -18.25 -10.18 -13.57
C ALA A 67 -17.14 -9.43 -14.31
N ILE A 68 -17.42 -8.87 -15.49
CA ILE A 68 -16.41 -8.15 -16.29
C ILE A 68 -15.87 -6.92 -15.53
N PRO A 69 -16.70 -5.99 -15.02
CA PRO A 69 -16.21 -4.86 -14.23
C PRO A 69 -15.44 -5.28 -12.97
N MET A 70 -15.85 -6.37 -12.31
CA MET A 70 -15.17 -6.89 -11.13
C MET A 70 -13.77 -7.41 -11.43
N VAL A 71 -13.57 -8.11 -12.55
CA VAL A 71 -12.25 -8.60 -12.99
C VAL A 71 -11.29 -7.41 -13.19
N PHE A 72 -11.72 -6.37 -13.91
CA PHE A 72 -10.94 -5.14 -14.07
C PHE A 72 -10.72 -4.42 -12.72
N GLY A 73 -11.75 -4.35 -11.87
CA GLY A 73 -11.68 -3.73 -10.55
C GLY A 73 -10.68 -4.40 -9.62
N ILE A 74 -10.61 -5.74 -9.61
CA ILE A 74 -9.64 -6.52 -8.83
C ILE A 74 -8.23 -6.27 -9.34
N PHE A 75 -8.04 -6.23 -10.67
CA PHE A 75 -6.73 -5.99 -11.28
C PHE A 75 -6.17 -4.61 -10.92
N ILE A 76 -7.00 -3.56 -11.02
CA ILE A 76 -6.64 -2.19 -10.62
C ILE A 76 -6.45 -2.09 -9.10
N ALA A 77 -7.28 -2.77 -8.31
CA ALA A 77 -7.17 -2.76 -6.85
C ALA A 77 -5.85 -3.36 -6.35
N ALA A 78 -5.42 -4.49 -6.93
CA ALA A 78 -4.19 -5.19 -6.58
C ALA A 78 -2.94 -4.35 -6.90
N SER A 79 -2.93 -3.73 -8.07
CA SER A 79 -1.81 -2.88 -8.51
C SER A 79 -1.78 -1.54 -7.77
N SER A 80 -2.93 -0.93 -7.46
CA SER A 80 -3.01 0.34 -6.73
C SER A 80 -2.42 0.27 -5.31
N SER A 81 -2.67 -0.80 -4.55
CA SER A 81 -2.25 -0.87 -3.15
C SER A 81 -0.73 -1.02 -2.98
N VAL A 82 -0.08 -1.80 -3.86
CA VAL A 82 1.38 -2.01 -3.83
C VAL A 82 2.14 -0.83 -4.41
N PHE A 83 1.70 -0.30 -5.56
CA PHE A 83 2.44 0.73 -6.29
C PHE A 83 2.20 2.16 -5.81
N ILE A 84 1.13 2.45 -5.06
CA ILE A 84 0.85 3.82 -4.55
C ILE A 84 1.43 4.04 -3.15
N ALA A 85 1.55 3.01 -2.31
CA ALA A 85 2.06 3.15 -0.96
C ALA A 85 3.54 3.60 -0.93
N ALA A 86 4.40 3.00 -1.77
CA ALA A 86 5.84 3.30 -1.81
C ALA A 86 6.16 4.77 -2.21
N PRO A 87 5.65 5.33 -3.33
CA PRO A 87 5.99 6.68 -3.77
C PRO A 87 5.39 7.79 -2.90
N ILE A 88 4.16 7.64 -2.39
CA ILE A 88 3.52 8.68 -1.55
C ILE A 88 4.26 8.81 -0.21
N LEU A 89 4.70 7.70 0.36
CA LEU A 89 5.40 7.70 1.64
C LEU A 89 6.88 8.11 1.51
N LEU A 90 7.55 7.81 0.40
CA LEU A 90 8.88 8.36 0.09
C LEU A 90 8.83 9.90 0.00
N PHE A 91 7.81 10.43 -0.67
CA PHE A 91 7.63 11.88 -0.81
C PHE A 91 7.38 12.57 0.54
N LEU A 92 6.60 11.94 1.42
CA LEU A 92 6.32 12.47 2.76
C LEU A 92 7.50 12.31 3.74
N GLY A 93 8.29 11.23 3.58
CA GLY A 93 9.53 11.00 4.31
C GLY A 93 10.56 12.11 4.04
N ASP A 94 10.78 12.45 2.77
CA ASP A 94 11.72 13.50 2.38
C ASP A 94 11.31 14.88 2.90
N TRP A 95 10.01 15.18 2.86
CA TRP A 95 9.47 16.43 3.40
C TRP A 95 9.72 16.56 4.92
N ARG A 96 9.59 15.46 5.66
CA ARG A 96 9.80 15.45 7.12
C ARG A 96 11.28 15.53 7.50
N THR A 97 12.17 14.89 6.73
CA THR A 97 13.62 14.99 6.90
C THR A 97 14.12 16.41 6.60
N ARG A 98 13.62 17.04 5.53
CA ARG A 98 13.93 18.44 5.20
C ARG A 98 13.47 19.42 6.28
N ARG A 99 12.29 19.20 6.88
CA ARG A 99 11.79 20.03 7.99
C ARG A 99 12.58 19.88 9.28
N ARG A 100 13.03 18.66 9.62
CA ARG A 100 13.91 18.45 10.78
C ARG A 100 15.27 19.09 10.58
N ALA A 101 15.89 18.89 9.41
CA ALA A 101 17.15 19.56 9.07
C ALA A 101 17.02 21.09 9.15
N ALA A 102 15.91 21.67 8.66
CA ALA A 102 15.67 23.11 8.78
C ALA A 102 15.47 23.57 10.24
N ALA A 103 14.80 22.78 11.07
CA ALA A 103 14.61 23.09 12.49
C ALA A 103 15.92 22.98 13.30
N ASP A 104 16.75 21.97 13.01
CA ASP A 104 18.05 21.78 13.65
C ASP A 104 19.01 22.92 13.30
N VAL A 105 18.99 23.40 12.05
CA VAL A 105 19.76 24.57 11.60
C VAL A 105 19.27 25.87 12.27
N ALA A 106 17.95 26.04 12.41
CA ALA A 106 17.39 27.20 13.11
C ALA A 106 17.77 27.22 14.60
N ALA A 107 17.73 26.06 15.27
CA ALA A 107 18.12 25.93 16.67
C ALA A 107 19.62 26.20 16.90
N GLN A 108 20.48 25.81 15.94
CA GLN A 108 21.91 26.12 16.00
C GLN A 108 22.21 27.61 15.75
N ALA A 109 21.40 28.28 14.95
CA ALA A 109 21.53 29.71 14.67
C ALA A 109 21.04 30.61 15.83
N GLU A 110 20.07 30.13 16.63
CA GLU A 110 19.57 30.85 17.81
C GLU A 110 20.46 30.65 19.05
N ALA A 111 21.30 29.61 19.03
CA ALA A 111 22.27 29.30 20.09
C ALA A 111 23.67 29.93 19.87
N ALA A 112 23.88 30.65 18.77
CA ALA A 112 25.12 31.32 18.39
C ALA A 112 24.99 32.85 18.48
#